data_AF-A0A3P7PJ70-F1
#
_entry.id   AF-A0A3P7PJ70-F1
#
_cell.length_a   1.000
_cell.length_b   1.000
_cell.length_c   1.000
_cell.angle_alpha   90.00
_cell.angle_beta   90.00
_cell.angle_gamma   90.00
#
_symmetry.space_group_name_H-M   'P 1'
#
loop_
_entity.id
_entity.type
_entity.pdbx_description
1 polymer ?
#
loop_
_entity_poly.entity_id
_entity_poly.type
_entity_poly.pdbx_seq_one_letter_code
_entity_poly.pdbx_strand_id
1 'polypeptide(L)'
;MNFVIFSFFIFDEITGIEGFIFFNAICSFLALALFEAVNALCGTLTELCTPVSCPVMCYPGVPKAHWISERRKHHLYSAMQYIDCVMSFCEKSSKDESLYPTKYGNSFSCNFESHCRRLLQLLWHCCGHLYTNHWEQLSALNLRPQFSLVLAHMHSIAKIYGLMDSKELSIISRTLQVILSFLHSGGHSHSKWSRMPSSKSGSWGGHPSPSIISYKSYAQTC
;
A
#
# COMPACT_ATOMS: atom_id res chain seq x y z
N MET A 1 -11.21 -6.77 4.09
CA MET A 1 -10.19 -7.83 4.24
C MET A 1 -10.28 -8.91 3.19
N ASN A 2 -11.48 -9.40 2.84
CA ASN A 2 -11.64 -10.39 1.76
C ASN A 2 -10.99 -9.96 0.45
N PHE A 3 -11.05 -8.68 0.07
CA PHE A 3 -10.44 -8.21 -1.18
C PHE A 3 -8.90 -8.23 -1.20
N VAL A 4 -8.25 -8.00 -0.05
CA VAL A 4 -6.78 -8.00 0.08
C VAL A 4 -6.24 -9.42 0.07
N ILE A 5 -6.91 -10.31 0.80
CA ILE A 5 -6.60 -11.74 0.80
C ILE A 5 -6.89 -12.34 -0.58
N PHE A 6 -7.98 -11.94 -1.24
CA PHE A 6 -8.33 -12.42 -2.59
C PHE A 6 -7.33 -11.94 -3.63
N SER A 7 -6.91 -10.67 -3.57
CA SER A 7 -5.86 -10.16 -4.44
C SER A 7 -4.52 -10.87 -4.19
N PHE A 8 -4.20 -11.19 -2.92
CA PHE A 8 -3.02 -11.94 -2.54
C PHE A 8 -3.05 -13.41 -3.01
N PHE A 9 -4.20 -14.09 -2.89
CA PHE A 9 -4.41 -15.46 -3.39
C PHE A 9 -4.32 -15.53 -4.90
N ILE A 10 -4.98 -14.61 -5.61
CA ILE A 10 -4.87 -14.47 -7.06
C ILE A 10 -3.40 -14.28 -7.45
N PHE A 11 -2.65 -13.48 -6.68
CA PHE A 11 -1.24 -13.24 -6.96
C PHE A 11 -0.37 -14.49 -6.75
N ASP A 12 -0.56 -15.23 -5.65
CA ASP A 12 0.17 -16.45 -5.33
C ASP A 12 -0.09 -17.54 -6.39
N GLU A 13 -1.35 -17.70 -6.79
CA GLU A 13 -1.79 -18.67 -7.81
C GLU A 13 -1.27 -18.32 -9.21
N ILE A 14 -1.11 -17.03 -9.54
CA ILE A 14 -0.48 -16.59 -10.79
C ILE A 14 1.04 -16.85 -10.78
N THR A 15 1.71 -16.73 -9.64
CA THR A 15 3.18 -16.90 -9.56
C THR A 15 3.66 -18.35 -9.64
N GLY A 16 2.77 -19.34 -9.46
CA GLY A 16 3.14 -20.75 -9.34
C GLY A 16 3.39 -21.52 -10.65
N ILE A 17 3.21 -20.92 -11.83
CA ILE A 17 2.95 -21.71 -13.05
C ILE A 17 4.05 -21.63 -14.14
N GLU A 18 4.91 -20.60 -14.20
CA GLU A 18 5.82 -20.41 -15.36
C GLU A 18 7.23 -19.91 -14.92
N GLY A 19 8.29 -20.34 -15.61
CA GLY A 19 9.71 -20.31 -15.17
C GLY A 19 10.41 -18.95 -14.96
N PHE A 20 11.75 -18.97 -14.80
CA PHE A 20 12.59 -17.82 -14.38
C PHE A 20 12.37 -16.50 -15.14
N ILE A 21 12.00 -16.55 -16.43
CA ILE A 21 11.69 -15.35 -17.23
C ILE A 21 10.40 -14.68 -16.72
N PHE A 22 9.40 -15.49 -16.37
CA PHE A 22 8.15 -15.03 -15.80
C PHE A 22 8.38 -14.41 -14.42
N PHE A 23 9.33 -14.93 -13.63
CA PHE A 23 9.69 -14.37 -12.33
C PHE A 23 10.13 -12.90 -12.40
N ASN A 24 11.08 -12.57 -13.29
CA ASN A 24 11.54 -11.18 -13.44
C ASN A 24 10.44 -10.28 -14.03
N ALA A 25 9.65 -10.79 -14.97
CA ALA A 25 8.52 -10.05 -15.54
C ALA A 25 7.44 -9.72 -14.50
N ILE A 26 7.06 -10.69 -13.67
CA ILE A 26 6.11 -10.47 -12.58
C ILE A 26 6.71 -9.52 -11.54
N CYS A 27 7.98 -9.72 -11.15
CA CYS A 27 8.67 -8.84 -10.18
C CYS A 27 8.69 -7.40 -10.67
N SER A 28 8.99 -7.21 -11.96
CA SER A 28 8.97 -5.92 -12.66
C SER A 28 7.59 -5.26 -12.57
N PHE A 29 6.55 -5.98 -12.97
CA PHE A 29 5.18 -5.50 -12.92
C PHE A 29 4.75 -5.12 -11.49
N LEU A 30 5.02 -5.99 -10.53
CA LEU A 30 4.76 -5.77 -9.11
C LEU A 30 5.47 -4.54 -8.56
N ALA A 31 6.74 -4.37 -8.90
CA ALA A 31 7.56 -3.26 -8.45
C ALA A 31 7.06 -1.92 -9.00
N LEU A 32 6.65 -1.87 -10.27
CA LEU A 32 6.06 -0.67 -10.89
C LEU A 32 4.70 -0.33 -10.29
N ALA A 33 3.83 -1.33 -10.11
CA ALA A 33 2.53 -1.13 -9.46
C ALA A 33 2.68 -0.60 -8.02
N LEU A 34 3.69 -1.11 -7.30
CA LEU A 34 4.01 -0.61 -5.96
C LEU A 34 4.52 0.82 -6.00
N PHE A 35 5.42 1.15 -6.92
CA PHE A 35 5.91 2.52 -7.11
C PHE A 35 4.75 3.50 -7.36
N GLU A 36 3.83 3.18 -8.28
CA GLU A 36 2.68 4.04 -8.57
C GLU A 36 1.80 4.25 -7.33
N ALA A 37 1.53 3.19 -6.58
CA ALA A 37 0.71 3.27 -5.37
C ALA A 37 1.37 4.10 -4.27
N VAL A 38 2.68 3.93 -4.06
CA VAL A 38 3.44 4.73 -3.07
C VAL A 38 3.55 6.19 -3.52
N ASN A 39 3.76 6.44 -4.82
CA ASN A 39 3.78 7.79 -5.38
C ASN A 39 2.45 8.50 -5.18
N ALA A 40 1.33 7.83 -5.46
CA ALA A 40 -0.01 8.36 -5.21
C ALA A 40 -0.23 8.70 -3.73
N LEU A 41 0.17 7.81 -2.80
CA LEU A 41 0.08 8.08 -1.36
C LEU A 41 0.92 9.29 -0.94
N CYS A 42 2.16 9.38 -1.39
CA CYS A 42 3.03 10.52 -1.09
C CYS A 42 2.47 11.83 -1.65
N GLY A 43 1.91 11.79 -2.87
CA GLY A 43 1.26 12.95 -3.50
C GLY A 43 0.10 13.52 -2.69
N THR A 44 -0.68 12.67 -1.99
CA THR A 44 -1.78 13.15 -1.12
C THR A 44 -1.30 13.88 0.15
N LEU A 45 -0.04 13.69 0.53
CA LEU A 45 0.53 14.22 1.77
C LEU A 45 1.59 15.30 1.52
N THR A 46 1.81 15.71 0.27
CA THR A 46 2.85 16.68 -0.10
C THR A 46 2.71 18.01 0.63
N GLU A 47 1.48 18.50 0.79
CA GLU A 47 1.18 19.76 1.50
C GLU A 47 1.33 19.64 3.02
N LEU A 48 1.31 18.41 3.55
CA LEU A 48 1.36 18.14 5.00
C LEU A 48 2.78 17.79 5.47
N CYS A 49 3.59 17.20 4.60
CA CYS A 49 4.98 16.86 4.85
C CYS A 49 5.89 17.99 4.36
N THR A 50 6.05 19.01 5.20
CA THR A 50 6.87 20.19 4.87
C THR A 50 8.29 20.06 5.44
N PRO A 51 9.29 20.81 4.93
CA PRO A 51 10.61 20.89 5.53
C PRO A 51 10.61 21.40 6.98
N VAL A 52 9.53 22.06 7.42
CA VAL A 52 9.36 22.54 8.80
C VAL A 52 8.84 21.42 9.71
N SER A 53 7.83 20.67 9.27
CA SER A 53 7.27 19.55 10.05
C SER A 53 8.22 18.35 10.08
N CYS A 54 8.91 18.09 8.96
CA CYS A 54 9.76 16.92 8.76
C CYS A 54 11.13 17.35 8.21
N PRO A 55 11.97 18.02 9.04
CA PRO A 55 13.24 18.60 8.61
C PRO A 55 14.29 17.55 8.24
N VAL A 56 14.10 16.29 8.66
CA VAL A 56 15.00 15.18 8.37
C VAL A 56 14.17 13.95 8.02
N MET A 57 14.58 13.21 7.00
CA MET A 57 13.97 11.93 6.66
C MET A 57 14.22 10.89 7.77
N CYS A 58 13.15 10.25 8.24
CA CYS A 58 13.17 9.20 9.24
C CYS A 58 12.12 8.12 8.95
N TYR A 59 12.40 6.89 9.37
CA TYR A 59 11.49 5.74 9.25
C TYR A 59 11.78 4.72 10.36
N PRO A 60 10.92 3.70 10.58
CA PRO A 60 11.09 2.74 11.67
C PRO A 60 12.49 2.12 11.70
N GLY A 61 13.21 2.32 12.80
CA GLY A 61 14.57 1.82 13.00
C GLY A 61 15.70 2.74 12.50
N VAL A 62 15.40 3.82 11.77
CA VAL A 62 16.38 4.78 11.27
C VAL A 62 15.92 6.22 11.53
N PRO A 63 16.47 6.89 12.57
CA PRO A 63 16.03 8.23 12.95
C PRO A 63 16.51 9.33 11.99
N LYS A 64 17.59 9.10 11.24
CA LYS A 64 18.16 10.05 10.26
C LYS A 64 18.68 9.31 9.03
N ALA A 65 17.88 9.31 7.96
CA ALA A 65 18.25 8.70 6.70
C ALA A 65 19.08 9.68 5.86
N HIS A 66 20.16 9.17 5.24
CA HIS A 66 20.98 9.96 4.33
C HIS A 66 20.68 9.54 2.89
N TRP A 67 20.53 10.51 2.01
CA TRP A 67 20.51 10.25 0.58
C TRP A 67 21.94 10.18 0.05
N ILE A 68 22.24 9.13 -0.71
CA ILE A 68 23.54 8.99 -1.38
C ILE A 68 23.31 9.34 -2.84
N SER A 69 23.84 10.49 -3.25
CA SER A 69 23.80 10.92 -4.65
C SER A 69 24.67 10.02 -5.54
N GLU A 70 24.48 10.12 -6.86
CA GLU A 70 25.31 9.45 -7.87
C GLU A 70 26.81 9.76 -7.69
N ARG A 71 27.14 10.95 -7.16
CA ARG A 71 28.52 11.37 -6.83
C ARG A 71 29.03 10.79 -5.51
N ARG A 72 28.36 9.79 -4.92
CA ARG A 72 28.65 9.17 -3.62
C ARG A 72 28.69 10.16 -2.44
N LYS A 73 28.11 11.35 -2.61
CA LYS A 73 28.00 12.35 -1.54
C LYS A 73 26.74 12.10 -0.72
N HIS A 74 26.90 12.07 0.60
CA HIS A 74 25.82 11.94 1.56
C HIS A 74 25.15 13.29 1.78
N HIS A 75 23.83 13.33 1.67
CA HIS A 75 23.01 14.50 1.92
C HIS A 75 21.96 14.18 2.98
N LEU A 76 21.82 15.08 3.96
CA LEU A 76 20.73 15.03 4.92
C LEU A 76 19.60 15.92 4.41
N TYR A 77 18.69 15.30 3.67
CA TYR A 77 17.53 15.98 3.10
C TYR A 77 16.36 16.03 4.09
N SER A 78 15.47 17.02 3.92
CA SER A 78 14.14 16.96 4.53
C SER A 78 13.40 15.74 4.01
N ALA A 79 12.34 15.31 4.72
CA ALA A 79 11.61 14.12 4.32
C ALA A 79 11.03 14.26 2.90
N MET A 80 10.42 15.41 2.57
CA MET A 80 9.89 15.67 1.23
C MET A 80 10.98 15.65 0.15
N GLN A 81 12.10 16.34 0.39
CA GLN A 81 13.23 16.34 -0.57
C GLN A 81 13.78 14.93 -0.80
N TYR A 82 13.83 14.09 0.24
CA TYR A 82 14.23 12.70 0.12
C TYR A 82 13.22 11.91 -0.73
N ILE A 83 11.92 12.06 -0.44
CA ILE A 83 10.84 11.40 -1.19
C ILE A 83 10.90 11.81 -2.66
N ASP A 84 11.09 13.09 -2.98
CA ASP A 84 11.22 13.58 -4.36
C ASP A 84 12.39 12.92 -5.09
N CYS A 85 13.53 12.77 -4.40
CA CYS A 85 14.70 12.07 -4.96
C CYS A 85 14.41 10.59 -5.22
N VAL A 86 13.68 9.92 -4.31
CA VAL A 86 13.23 8.54 -4.49
C VAL A 86 12.31 8.42 -5.69
N MET A 87 11.25 9.24 -5.76
CA MET A 87 10.28 9.17 -6.86
C MET A 87 10.94 9.46 -8.21
N SER A 88 11.82 10.46 -8.26
CA SER A 88 12.61 10.77 -9.46
C SER A 88 13.52 9.61 -9.88
N PHE A 89 14.13 8.90 -8.92
CA PHE A 89 14.94 7.71 -9.20
C PHE A 89 14.08 6.58 -9.76
N CYS A 90 12.94 6.30 -9.14
CA CYS A 90 12.00 5.27 -9.58
C CYS A 90 11.47 5.57 -11.00
N GLU A 91 11.08 6.81 -11.27
CA GLU A 91 10.56 7.23 -12.58
C GLU A 91 11.62 7.15 -13.69
N LYS A 92 12.87 7.53 -13.39
CA LYS A 92 13.97 7.34 -14.36
C LYS A 92 14.22 5.87 -14.64
N SER A 93 14.18 5.04 -13.60
CA SER A 93 14.43 3.61 -13.71
C SER A 93 13.32 2.88 -14.46
N SER A 94 12.05 3.27 -14.27
CA SER A 94 10.91 2.65 -14.97
C SER A 94 10.91 2.89 -16.48
N LYS A 95 11.61 3.93 -16.95
CA LYS A 95 11.79 4.25 -18.38
C LYS A 95 13.01 3.59 -19.00
N ASP A 96 13.84 2.91 -18.22
CA ASP A 96 15.04 2.24 -18.71
C ASP A 96 14.68 0.89 -19.36
N GLU A 97 14.74 0.83 -20.70
CA GLU A 97 14.44 -0.38 -21.48
C GLU A 97 15.35 -1.58 -21.14
N SER A 98 16.50 -1.36 -20.50
CA SER A 98 17.38 -2.45 -20.06
C SER A 98 16.90 -3.13 -18.77
N LEU A 99 16.21 -2.39 -17.92
CA LEU A 99 15.60 -2.89 -16.68
C LEU A 99 14.16 -3.36 -16.92
N TYR A 100 13.44 -2.65 -17.78
CA TYR A 100 12.03 -2.88 -18.09
C TYR A 100 11.86 -3.08 -19.61
N PRO A 101 12.24 -4.25 -20.15
CA PRO A 101 12.17 -4.51 -21.59
C PRO A 101 10.72 -4.46 -22.08
N THR A 102 10.46 -3.56 -23.04
CA THR A 102 9.13 -3.36 -23.66
C THR A 102 8.95 -4.15 -24.96
N LYS A 103 10.06 -4.59 -25.57
CA LYS A 103 10.07 -5.31 -26.84
C LYS A 103 10.19 -6.81 -26.63
N TYR A 104 9.40 -7.57 -27.37
CA TYR A 104 9.49 -9.03 -27.39
C TYR A 104 10.88 -9.48 -27.80
N GLY A 105 11.47 -10.42 -27.05
CA GLY A 105 12.81 -10.97 -27.29
C GLY A 105 13.93 -10.29 -26.50
N ASN A 106 13.70 -9.12 -25.89
CA ASN A 106 14.67 -8.52 -24.98
C ASN A 106 14.63 -9.23 -23.62
N SER A 107 15.81 -9.53 -23.07
CA SER A 107 15.95 -10.11 -21.73
C SER A 107 16.17 -9.02 -20.69
N PHE A 108 15.78 -9.30 -19.45
CA PHE A 108 16.10 -8.45 -18.31
C PHE A 108 17.63 -8.37 -18.12
N SER A 109 18.14 -7.19 -17.78
CA SER A 109 19.54 -7.00 -17.39
C SER A 109 19.93 -7.95 -16.25
N CYS A 110 21.20 -8.40 -16.23
CA CYS A 110 21.74 -9.18 -15.12
C CYS A 110 21.71 -8.42 -13.77
N ASN A 111 21.59 -7.09 -13.82
CA ASN A 111 21.50 -6.23 -12.64
C ASN A 111 20.07 -5.99 -12.15
N PHE A 112 19.06 -6.57 -12.83
CA PHE A 112 17.65 -6.33 -12.53
C PHE A 112 17.28 -6.65 -11.07
N GLU A 113 17.73 -7.79 -10.53
CA GLU A 113 17.44 -8.15 -9.14
C GLU A 113 18.01 -7.12 -8.16
N SER A 114 19.26 -6.70 -8.37
CA SER A 114 19.90 -5.67 -7.55
C SER A 114 19.16 -4.33 -7.62
N HIS A 115 18.64 -4.00 -8.81
CA HIS A 115 17.79 -2.83 -8.99
C HIS A 115 16.48 -2.95 -8.21
N CYS A 116 15.77 -4.09 -8.31
CA CYS A 116 14.52 -4.32 -7.57
C CYS A 116 14.71 -4.27 -6.05
N ARG A 117 15.81 -4.84 -5.53
CA ARG A 117 16.19 -4.73 -4.11
C ARG A 117 16.31 -3.27 -3.68
N ARG A 118 17.04 -2.48 -4.48
CA ARG A 118 17.23 -1.05 -4.22
C ARG A 118 15.92 -0.27 -4.29
N LEU A 119 15.11 -0.51 -5.32
CA LEU A 119 13.82 0.15 -5.52
C LEU A 119 12.88 -0.12 -4.35
N LEU A 120 12.71 -1.38 -3.97
CA LEU A 120 11.82 -1.78 -2.88
C LEU A 120 12.24 -1.19 -1.54
N GLN A 121 13.55 -1.16 -1.26
CA GLN A 121 14.10 -0.50 -0.07
C GLN A 121 13.79 1.01 -0.06
N LEU A 122 13.99 1.71 -1.16
CA LEU A 122 13.71 3.14 -1.25
C LEU A 122 12.21 3.43 -1.07
N LEU A 123 11.33 2.61 -1.67
CA LEU A 123 9.88 2.72 -1.47
C LEU A 123 9.49 2.45 -0.01
N TRP A 124 10.15 1.50 0.65
CA TRP A 124 9.96 1.26 2.08
C TRP A 124 10.33 2.47 2.93
N HIS A 125 11.39 3.20 2.60
CA HIS A 125 11.73 4.44 3.32
C HIS A 125 10.56 5.43 3.30
N CYS A 126 9.95 5.64 2.13
CA CYS A 126 8.77 6.51 1.99
C CYS A 126 7.60 6.00 2.83
N CYS A 127 7.23 4.72 2.70
CA CYS A 127 6.14 4.13 3.48
C CYS A 127 6.39 4.20 4.99
N GLY A 128 7.61 3.91 5.44
CA GLY A 128 7.99 3.99 6.84
C GLY A 128 7.90 5.41 7.40
N HIS A 129 8.30 6.42 6.61
CA HIS A 129 8.14 7.82 6.98
C HIS A 129 6.66 8.19 7.15
N LEU A 130 5.82 7.83 6.17
CA LEU A 130 4.37 8.07 6.22
C LEU A 130 3.73 7.42 7.44
N TYR A 131 4.10 6.18 7.75
CA TYR A 131 3.60 5.47 8.93
C TYR A 131 4.01 6.15 10.25
N THR A 132 5.22 6.67 10.34
CA THR A 132 5.75 7.23 11.60
C THR A 132 5.31 8.67 11.86
N ASN A 133 5.23 9.50 10.82
CA ASN A 133 4.99 10.94 10.98
C ASN A 133 3.62 11.40 10.49
N HIS A 134 2.97 10.62 9.62
CA HIS A 134 1.76 11.03 8.92
C HIS A 134 0.57 10.06 9.11
N TRP A 135 0.60 9.24 10.17
CA TRP A 135 -0.45 8.26 10.44
C TRP A 135 -1.82 8.91 10.70
N GLU A 136 -1.85 10.01 11.46
CA GLU A 136 -3.09 10.72 11.77
C GLU A 136 -3.68 11.43 10.55
N GLN A 137 -2.82 11.93 9.66
CA GLN A 137 -3.19 12.56 8.40
C GLN A 137 -3.76 11.53 7.43
N LEU A 138 -3.14 10.34 7.34
CA LEU A 138 -3.70 9.20 6.61
C LEU A 138 -5.06 8.77 7.18
N SER A 139 -5.26 8.88 8.49
CA SER A 139 -6.55 8.64 9.14
C SER A 139 -7.59 9.69 8.73
N ALA A 140 -7.24 10.97 8.78
CA ALA A 140 -8.13 12.08 8.40
C ALA A 140 -8.57 12.01 6.93
N LEU A 141 -7.70 11.55 6.04
CA LEU A 141 -7.99 11.38 4.62
C LEU A 141 -8.69 10.05 4.27
N ASN A 142 -8.98 9.20 5.27
CA ASN A 142 -9.51 7.85 5.07
C ASN A 142 -8.64 6.96 4.15
N LEU A 143 -7.32 7.17 4.17
CA LEU A 143 -6.35 6.45 3.35
C LEU A 143 -5.66 5.28 4.07
N ARG A 144 -5.98 5.04 5.34
CA ARG A 144 -5.40 3.92 6.13
C ARG A 144 -5.60 2.55 5.48
N PRO A 145 -6.78 2.19 4.92
CA PRO A 145 -6.95 0.91 4.23
C PRO A 145 -6.04 0.78 3.00
N GLN A 146 -5.91 1.83 2.20
CA GLN A 146 -5.09 1.88 0.99
C GLN A 146 -3.61 1.76 1.36
N PHE A 147 -3.15 2.52 2.35
CA PHE A 147 -1.80 2.38 2.90
C PHE A 147 -1.53 0.95 3.40
N SER A 148 -2.47 0.35 4.13
CA SER A 148 -2.32 -1.01 4.63
C SER A 148 -2.19 -2.06 3.52
N LEU A 149 -2.92 -1.86 2.42
CA LEU A 149 -2.86 -2.72 1.25
C LEU A 149 -1.50 -2.61 0.56
N VAL A 150 -1.04 -1.39 0.31
CA VAL A 150 0.29 -1.13 -0.27
C VAL A 150 1.39 -1.76 0.57
N LEU A 151 1.32 -1.60 1.89
CA LEU A 151 2.30 -2.21 2.80
C LEU A 151 2.24 -3.74 2.80
N ALA A 152 1.04 -4.33 2.72
CA ALA A 152 0.88 -5.78 2.61
C ALA A 152 1.50 -6.32 1.32
N HIS A 153 1.26 -5.66 0.18
CA HIS A 153 1.90 -6.00 -1.09
C HIS A 153 3.41 -5.87 -1.00
N MET A 154 3.93 -4.77 -0.47
CA MET A 154 5.37 -4.56 -0.28
C MET A 154 6.01 -5.70 0.53
N HIS A 155 5.43 -6.05 1.69
CA HIS A 155 5.90 -7.16 2.53
C HIS A 155 5.90 -8.50 1.78
N SER A 156 4.82 -8.78 1.06
CA SER A 156 4.68 -10.03 0.31
C SER A 156 5.70 -10.14 -0.83
N ILE A 157 5.87 -9.08 -1.62
CA ILE A 157 6.87 -9.02 -2.70
C ILE A 157 8.27 -9.20 -2.11
N ALA A 158 8.60 -8.47 -1.05
CA ALA A 158 9.89 -8.58 -0.37
C ALA A 158 10.19 -10.01 0.10
N LYS A 159 9.16 -10.70 0.63
CA LYS A 159 9.28 -12.08 1.15
C LYS A 159 9.38 -13.11 0.03
N ILE A 160 8.53 -13.05 -0.99
CA ILE A 160 8.47 -14.03 -2.09
C ILE A 160 9.78 -13.99 -2.92
N TYR A 161 10.24 -12.79 -3.23
CA TYR A 161 11.41 -12.57 -4.09
C TYR A 161 12.71 -12.43 -3.29
N GLY A 162 12.64 -12.46 -1.96
CA GLY A 162 13.80 -12.32 -1.07
C GLY A 162 14.53 -10.98 -1.24
N LEU A 163 13.83 -9.89 -1.57
CA LEU A 163 14.40 -8.61 -2.03
C LEU A 163 14.86 -7.66 -0.91
N MET A 164 14.65 -8.01 0.36
CA MET A 164 15.00 -7.17 1.50
C MET A 164 15.75 -7.95 2.58
N ASP A 165 16.57 -7.25 3.36
CA ASP A 165 17.26 -7.84 4.50
C ASP A 165 16.27 -8.31 5.56
N SER A 166 16.62 -9.39 6.27
CA SER A 166 15.78 -9.99 7.31
C SER A 166 15.35 -8.99 8.39
N LYS A 167 16.24 -8.06 8.75
CA LYS A 167 15.97 -6.99 9.71
C LYS A 167 14.88 -6.05 9.18
N GLU A 168 15.02 -5.52 7.96
CA GLU A 168 14.02 -4.61 7.39
C GLU A 168 12.67 -5.30 7.20
N LEU A 169 12.68 -6.55 6.70
CA LEU A 169 11.46 -7.34 6.50
C LEU A 169 10.72 -7.58 7.81
N SER A 170 11.45 -7.85 8.91
CA SER A 170 10.84 -8.01 10.24
C SER A 170 10.17 -6.73 10.76
N ILE A 171 10.77 -5.56 10.48
CA ILE A 171 10.19 -4.26 10.84
C ILE A 171 8.91 -4.04 10.02
N ILE A 172 8.93 -4.29 8.71
CA ILE A 172 7.74 -4.20 7.85
C ILE A 172 6.63 -5.11 8.37
N SER A 173 6.97 -6.36 8.69
CA SER A 173 6.02 -7.35 9.21
C SER A 173 5.38 -6.88 10.51
N ARG A 174 6.19 -6.33 11.44
CA ARG A 174 5.72 -5.76 12.70
C ARG A 174 4.79 -4.56 12.48
N THR A 175 5.17 -3.64 11.61
CA THR A 175 4.35 -2.47 11.25
C THR A 175 3.00 -2.91 10.64
N LEU A 176 3.02 -3.88 9.73
CA LEU A 176 1.83 -4.42 9.09
C LEU A 176 0.88 -5.06 10.13
N GLN A 177 1.40 -5.89 11.04
CA GLN A 177 0.59 -6.49 12.11
C GLN A 177 -0.12 -5.44 12.97
N VAL A 178 0.60 -4.38 13.34
CA VAL A 178 0.04 -3.25 14.11
C VAL A 178 -1.06 -2.55 13.32
N ILE A 179 -0.82 -2.22 12.05
CA ILE A 179 -1.82 -1.56 11.20
C ILE A 179 -3.08 -2.41 11.04
N LEU A 180 -2.92 -3.71 10.77
CA LEU A 180 -4.06 -4.62 10.64
C LEU A 180 -4.86 -4.73 11.94
N SER A 181 -4.20 -4.69 13.11
CA SER A 181 -4.90 -4.68 14.40
C SER A 181 -5.77 -3.42 14.57
N PHE A 182 -5.27 -2.24 14.18
CA PHE A 182 -6.04 -1.00 14.23
C PHE A 182 -7.27 -1.02 13.30
N LEU A 183 -7.14 -1.62 12.11
CA LEU A 183 -8.23 -1.72 11.14
C LEU A 183 -9.34 -2.68 11.61
N HIS A 184 -9.01 -3.72 12.36
CA HIS A 184 -10.02 -4.60 12.96
C HIS A 184 -10.76 -3.94 14.11
N SER A 185 -10.06 -3.19 14.97
CA SER A 185 -10.69 -2.53 16.13
C SER A 185 -11.63 -1.38 15.74
N GLY A 186 -11.44 -0.76 14.57
CA GLY A 186 -12.30 0.33 14.07
C GLY A 186 -13.69 -0.07 13.56
N GLY A 187 -14.05 -1.36 13.60
CA GLY A 187 -15.31 -1.89 13.06
C GLY A 187 -16.49 -1.97 14.03
N HIS A 188 -16.36 -1.56 15.29
CA HIS A 188 -17.47 -1.55 16.26
C HIS A 188 -18.21 -0.21 16.29
N SER A 189 -18.94 0.09 15.21
CA SER A 189 -19.99 1.12 15.19
C SER A 189 -21.32 0.50 14.74
N HIS A 190 -22.01 -0.11 15.70
CA HIS A 190 -23.46 -0.27 15.83
C HIS A 190 -24.30 -0.38 14.52
N SER A 191 -24.24 -1.52 13.82
CA SER A 191 -25.34 -1.96 12.94
C SER A 191 -26.26 -2.93 13.71
N LYS A 192 -27.18 -2.35 14.49
CA LYS A 192 -28.30 -3.05 15.13
C LYS A 192 -29.35 -3.42 14.07
N TRP A 193 -29.02 -4.34 13.17
CA TRP A 193 -29.93 -4.88 12.15
C TRP A 193 -29.71 -6.38 11.98
N SER A 194 -30.08 -7.14 13.02
CA SER A 194 -30.32 -8.58 12.93
C SER A 194 -31.01 -9.09 14.18
N ARG A 195 -32.20 -8.53 14.48
CA ARG A 195 -33.20 -9.26 15.27
C ARG A 195 -33.84 -10.27 14.31
N MET A 196 -33.30 -11.48 14.26
CA MET A 196 -34.01 -12.63 13.72
C MET A 196 -35.06 -13.07 14.74
N PRO A 197 -36.37 -13.06 14.43
CA PRO A 197 -37.36 -13.67 15.29
C PRO A 197 -37.32 -15.19 15.09
N SER A 198 -37.19 -15.91 16.20
CA SER A 198 -37.40 -17.36 16.28
C SER A 198 -38.87 -17.68 16.01
N SER A 199 -39.20 -18.24 14.85
CA SER A 199 -40.55 -18.73 14.56
C SER A 199 -40.59 -20.25 14.60
N LYS A 200 -41.12 -20.76 15.72
CA LYS A 200 -41.76 -22.08 15.81
C LYS A 200 -43.02 -22.07 14.94
N SER A 201 -43.15 -23.11 14.12
CA SER A 201 -44.38 -23.78 13.66
C SER A 201 -45.57 -22.95 13.18
N GLY A 202 -45.94 -23.16 11.91
CA GLY A 202 -47.32 -23.47 11.58
C GLY A 202 -48.05 -22.51 10.64
N SER A 203 -48.64 -23.14 9.61
CA SER A 203 -49.86 -22.76 8.91
C SER A 203 -49.77 -21.89 7.65
N TRP A 204 -50.37 -22.45 6.60
CA TRP A 204 -50.40 -22.04 5.20
C TRP A 204 -51.53 -21.06 4.91
N GLY A 205 -51.29 -20.11 4.00
CA GLY A 205 -52.33 -19.54 3.13
C GLY A 205 -52.51 -18.02 3.19
N GLY A 206 -52.43 -17.36 2.03
CA GLY A 206 -53.00 -16.03 1.79
C GLY A 206 -52.07 -15.05 1.04
N HIS A 207 -52.21 -14.96 -0.28
CA HIS A 207 -51.52 -14.03 -1.18
C HIS A 207 -52.17 -12.61 -1.21
N PRO A 208 -51.84 -11.67 -2.15
CA PRO A 208 -50.94 -10.54 -1.93
C PRO A 208 -51.56 -9.16 -2.32
N SER A 209 -50.92 -8.02 -2.02
CA SER A 209 -50.67 -6.91 -2.98
C SER A 209 -50.07 -5.63 -2.34
N PRO A 210 -49.34 -4.79 -3.10
CA PRO A 210 -48.62 -3.62 -2.61
C PRO A 210 -49.20 -2.25 -3.07
N SER A 211 -48.99 -1.19 -2.29
CA SER A 211 -49.13 0.23 -2.68
C SER A 211 -48.36 1.10 -1.66
N ILE A 212 -47.24 1.75 -2.02
CA ILE A 212 -47.07 3.06 -2.71
C ILE A 212 -47.22 4.29 -1.78
N ILE A 213 -46.14 5.11 -1.75
CA ILE A 213 -46.03 6.57 -1.50
C ILE A 213 -46.11 7.08 -0.04
N SER A 214 -45.03 7.71 0.46
CA SER A 214 -44.86 9.18 0.41
C SER A 214 -43.70 9.68 1.28
N TYR A 215 -42.79 10.47 0.71
CA TYR A 215 -41.81 11.28 1.44
C TYR A 215 -42.39 12.66 1.72
N LYS A 216 -42.17 13.21 2.91
CA LYS A 216 -42.19 14.66 3.19
C LYS A 216 -41.10 15.03 4.20
N SER A 217 -40.24 15.96 3.77
CA SER A 217 -39.25 16.69 4.55
C SER A 217 -39.91 17.68 5.50
N TYR A 218 -39.31 17.94 6.67
CA TYR A 218 -39.68 19.05 7.56
C TYR A 218 -38.44 19.88 7.90
N ALA A 219 -38.61 21.20 7.84
CA ALA A 219 -37.60 22.24 8.01
C ALA A 219 -37.58 22.84 9.43
N GLN A 220 -36.39 23.30 9.83
CA GLN A 220 -36.00 24.36 10.78
C GLN A 220 -36.95 24.85 11.89
N THR A 221 -36.42 24.87 13.12
CA THR A 221 -36.48 26.02 14.05
C THR A 221 -35.20 26.12 14.90
N CYS A 222 -34.51 27.27 14.79
CA CYS A 222 -33.74 28.00 15.81
C CYS A 222 -33.81 29.47 15.41
#